data_AF-A0A3B9EKU1-F1
#
_entry.id   AF-A0A3B9EKU1-F1
#
_cell.length_a   1.000
_cell.length_b   1.000
_cell.length_c   1.000
_cell.angle_alpha   90.00
_cell.angle_beta   90.00
_cell.angle_gamma   90.00
#
_symmetry.space_group_name_H-M   'P 1'
#
loop_
_entity.id
_entity.type
_entity.pdbx_description
1 polymer ?
#
loop_
_entity_poly.entity_id
_entity_poly.type
_entity_poly.pdbx_seq_one_letter_code
_entity_poly.pdbx_strand_id
1 'polypeptide(L)' 'VSAEPEHIDDGLARFCYSFPDGSQYHLNMFPLRKAYTRQLLKEVGFQKIKTYGDFQESHQEPDPDFFVHVAEKNYHE' A
#
# COMPACT_ATOMS: atom_id res chain seq x y z
N VAL A 1 -17.58 -1.31 7.09
CA VAL A 1 -17.11 -1.86 5.80
C VAL A 1 -15.90 -2.72 6.11
N SER A 2 -15.83 -3.95 5.61
CA SER A 2 -14.64 -4.80 5.69
C SER A 2 -14.03 -4.94 4.30
N ALA A 3 -12.72 -5.12 4.23
CA ALA A 3 -11.98 -5.38 3.01
C ALA A 3 -11.08 -6.59 3.25
N GLU A 4 -11.39 -7.71 2.61
CA GLU A 4 -10.68 -8.97 2.81
C GLU A 4 -10.08 -9.46 1.49
N PRO A 5 -8.85 -10.01 1.51
CA PRO A 5 -8.25 -10.56 0.31
C PRO A 5 -8.93 -11.87 -0.09
N GLU A 6 -9.49 -11.93 -1.30
CA GLU A 6 -10.09 -13.16 -1.84
C GLU A 6 -9.17 -13.88 -2.83
N HIS A 7 -8.22 -13.15 -3.42
CA HIS A 7 -7.21 -13.70 -4.33
C HIS A 7 -5.95 -12.83 -4.28
N ILE A 8 -4.78 -13.48 -4.16
CA ILE A 8 -3.47 -12.82 -4.21
C ILE A 8 -2.52 -13.68 -5.03
N ASP A 9 -1.96 -13.10 -6.08
CA ASP A 9 -0.80 -13.61 -6.80
C ASP A 9 0.21 -12.48 -7.05
N ASP A 10 1.27 -12.72 -7.84
CA ASP A 10 2.32 -11.74 -8.08
C ASP A 10 1.88 -10.53 -8.94
N GLY A 11 0.76 -10.63 -9.67
CA GLY A 11 0.27 -9.60 -10.58
C GLY A 11 -1.11 -9.04 -10.22
N LEU A 12 -1.85 -9.69 -9.32
CA LEU A 12 -3.20 -9.33 -8.95
C LEU A 12 -3.47 -9.58 -7.47
N ALA A 13 -3.91 -8.54 -6.77
CA ALA A 13 -4.62 -8.65 -5.51
C ALA A 13 -6.08 -8.25 -5.73
N ARG A 14 -7.00 -9.13 -5.36
CA ARG A 14 -8.44 -8.85 -5.39
C ARG A 14 -8.98 -8.84 -3.97
N PHE A 15 -9.70 -7.77 -3.66
CA PHE A 15 -10.32 -7.57 -2.36
C PHE A 15 -11.84 -7.54 -2.50
N CYS A 16 -12.53 -8.24 -1.61
CA CYS A 16 -13.97 -8.15 -1.44
C CYS A 16 -14.29 -7.10 -0.37
N TYR A 17 -15.04 -6.08 -0.75
CA TYR A 17 -15.54 -5.03 0.12
C TYR A 17 -16.98 -5.34 0.52
N SER A 18 -17.20 -5.64 1.79
CA SER A 18 -18.54 -5.93 2.34
C SER A 18 -19.08 -4.75 3.13
N PHE A 19 -20.32 -4.36 2.84
CA PHE A 19 -21.01 -3.23 3.46
C PHE A 19 -22.12 -3.69 4.43
N PRO A 20 -22.52 -2.86 5.41
CA PRO A 20 -23.54 -3.23 6.38
C PRO A 20 -24.92 -3.53 5.79
N ASP A 21 -25.20 -3.04 4.57
CA ASP A 21 -26.43 -3.32 3.82
C ASP A 21 -26.40 -4.68 3.09
N GLY A 22 -25.32 -5.45 3.23
CA GLY A 22 -25.12 -6.73 2.58
C GLY A 22 -24.57 -6.64 1.17
N SER A 23 -24.36 -5.43 0.62
CA SER A 23 -23.74 -5.27 -0.69
C SER A 23 -22.25 -5.66 -0.66
N GLN A 24 -21.79 -6.27 -1.76
CA GLN A 24 -20.41 -6.73 -1.94
C GLN A 24 -19.83 -6.23 -3.25
N TYR A 25 -18.59 -5.77 -3.21
CA TYR A 25 -17.87 -5.27 -4.38
C TYR A 25 -16.46 -5.87 -4.43
N HIS A 26 -16.03 -6.27 -5.63
CA HIS A 26 -14.75 -6.92 -5.86
C HIS A 26 -13.83 -5.98 -6.63
N LEU A 27 -12.77 -5.49 -5.99
CA LEU A 27 -11.84 -4.56 -6.60
C LEU A 27 -10.48 -5.23 -6.84
N ASN A 28 -9.96 -5.04 -8.05
CA ASN A 28 -8.64 -5.49 -8.46
C ASN A 28 -7.61 -4.39 -8.20
N MET A 29 -6.47 -4.75 -7.63
CA MET A 29 -5.30 -3.91 -7.42
C MET A 29 -4.03 -4.65 -7.87
N PHE A 30 -2.98 -3.91 -8.19
CA PHE A 30 -1.66 -4.50 -8.39
C PHE A 30 -0.93 -4.58 -7.02
N PRO A 31 -0.37 -5.74 -6.63
CA PRO A 31 0.24 -5.95 -5.32
C PRO A 31 1.64 -5.30 -5.23
N LEU A 32 1.68 -3.97 -5.18
CA LEU A 32 2.92 -3.19 -5.06
C LEU A 32 3.67 -3.50 -3.77
N ARG A 33 4.81 -4.22 -3.88
CA ARG A 33 5.71 -4.46 -2.76
C ARG A 33 6.42 -3.17 -2.35
N LYS A 34 6.55 -2.91 -1.04
CA LYS A 34 7.25 -1.73 -0.47
C LYS A 34 8.61 -1.45 -1.13
N ALA A 35 9.44 -2.48 -1.29
CA ALA A 35 10.77 -2.33 -1.90
C ALA A 35 10.69 -1.95 -3.38
N TYR A 36 9.71 -2.51 -4.11
CA TYR A 36 9.49 -2.25 -5.53
C TYR A 36 9.04 -0.80 -5.77
N THR A 37 8.06 -0.30 -5.03
CA THR A 37 7.62 1.11 -5.14
C THR A 37 8.75 2.09 -4.85
N ARG A 38 9.58 1.81 -3.83
CA ARG A 38 10.76 2.63 -3.51
C ARG A 38 11.80 2.60 -4.62
N GLN A 39 11.97 1.46 -5.30
CA GLN A 39 12.89 1.34 -6.42
C GLN A 39 12.40 2.16 -7.62
N LEU A 40 11.11 2.06 -7.99
CA LEU A 40 10.51 2.87 -9.06
C LEU A 40 10.69 4.38 -8.81
N LEU A 41 10.48 4.84 -7.57
CA LEU A 41 10.69 6.24 -7.19
C LEU A 41 12.17 6.67 -7.35
N LYS A 42 13.13 5.81 -6.99
CA LYS A 42 14.56 6.11 -7.19
C LYS A 42 14.93 6.18 -8.67
N GLU A 43 14.40 5.27 -9.47
CA GLU A 43 14.68 5.19 -10.91
C GLU A 43 14.23 6.45 -11.66
N VAL A 44 13.17 7.11 -11.19
CA VAL A 44 12.70 8.39 -11.74
C VAL A 44 13.37 9.62 -11.11
N GLY A 45 14.36 9.44 -10.22
CA GLY A 45 15.24 10.51 -9.74
C GLY A 45 15.01 10.97 -8.30
N PHE A 46 14.09 10.40 -7.52
CA PHE A 46 13.95 10.73 -6.10
C PHE A 46 15.12 10.14 -5.29
N GLN A 47 15.95 11.00 -4.70
CA GLN A 47 17.14 10.56 -3.95
C GLN A 47 16.83 10.20 -2.49
N LYS A 48 15.97 10.99 -1.83
CA LYS A 48 15.56 10.76 -0.43
C LYS A 48 14.11 10.32 -0.37
N ILE A 49 13.88 9.10 0.13
CA ILE A 49 12.55 8.52 0.30
C ILE A 49 12.42 7.96 1.71
N LYS A 50 11.58 8.61 2.53
CA LYS A 50 11.17 8.09 3.83
C LYS A 50 9.87 7.31 3.67
N THR A 51 9.69 6.26 4.45
CA THR A 51 8.50 5.41 4.38
C THR A 51 7.98 5.18 5.77
N TYR A 52 6.72 5.52 5.97
CA TYR A 52 5.99 5.36 7.22
C TYR A 52 4.95 4.27 7.04
N GLY A 53 4.62 3.54 8.11
CA GLY A 53 3.33 2.85 8.19
C GLY A 53 2.22 3.88 8.43
N ASP A 54 0.97 3.54 8.18
CA ASP A 54 -0.13 4.39 8.63
C ASP A 54 -0.25 4.41 10.16
N PHE A 55 -0.97 5.42 10.65
CA PHE A 55 -1.19 5.62 12.07
C PHE A 55 -2.33 4.72 12.52
N GLN A 56 -2.03 3.49 12.95
CA GLN A 56 -3.04 2.68 13.66
C GLN A 56 -3.23 3.21 15.09
N GLU A 57 -4.46 3.64 15.42
CA GLU A 57 -4.84 4.13 16.76
C GLU A 57 -5.15 2.99 17.76
N SER A 58 -5.16 1.73 17.32
CA SER A 58 -5.46 0.60 18.19
C SER A 58 -4.77 -0.67 17.72
N HIS A 59 -3.85 -1.12 18.57
CA HIS A 59 -3.17 -2.43 18.58
C HIS A 59 -1.93 -2.54 17.68
N GLN A 60 -0.84 -2.87 18.38
CA GLN A 60 0.51 -3.04 17.88
C GLN A 60 0.58 -4.28 16.97
N GLU A 61 0.10 -4.20 15.74
CA GLU A 61 0.53 -5.15 14.73
C GLU A 61 1.88 -4.70 14.14
N PRO A 62 2.83 -5.64 13.96
CA PRO A 62 4.17 -5.30 13.44
C PRO A 62 4.14 -4.86 11.97
N ASP A 63 3.06 -5.18 11.24
CA ASP A 63 2.88 -4.85 9.83
C ASP A 63 1.74 -3.83 9.63
N PRO A 64 2.01 -2.64 9.08
CA PRO A 64 1.00 -1.63 8.84
C PRO A 64 0.14 -1.98 7.61
N ASP A 65 -1.13 -1.53 7.63
CA ASP A 65 -2.06 -1.74 6.51
C ASP A 65 -1.65 -0.94 5.27
N PHE A 66 -1.10 0.26 5.48
CA PHE A 66 -0.63 1.13 4.41
C PHE A 66 0.80 1.60 4.63
N PHE A 67 1.52 1.78 3.51
CA PHE A 67 2.80 2.50 3.51
C PHE A 67 2.64 3.88 2.87
N VAL A 68 3.13 4.90 3.57
CA VAL A 68 3.19 6.28 3.05
C VAL A 68 4.64 6.60 2.68
N HIS A 69 4.91 6.81 1.39
CA HIS A 69 6.22 7.20 0.88
C HIS A 69 6.32 8.73 0.73
N VAL A 70 7.20 9.36 1.51
CA VAL A 70 7.55 10.78 1.36
C VAL A 70 8.84 10.86 0.55
N ALA A 71 8.71 11.27 -0.72
CA ALA A 71 9.81 11.36 -1.66
C ALA A 71 10.17 12.83 -1.93
N GLU A 72 11.41 13.21 -1.59
CA GLU A 72 11.89 14.59 -1.72
C GLU A 72 12.39 14.85 -3.15
N LYS A 73 11.81 15.83 -3.84
CA LYS A 73 12.15 16.17 -5.24
C LYS A 73 13.51 16.86 -5.38
N ASN A 74 14.02 17.46 -4.30
CA ASN A 74 15.26 18.22 -4.35
C ASN A 74 16.45 17.34 -4.73
N TYR A 75 17.30 17.89 -5.59
CA TYR A 75 18.58 17.28 -5.88
C TYR A 75 19.57 17.60 -4.76
N HIS A 76 20.26 16.57 -4.31
CA HIS A 76 21.38 16.60 -3.38
C HIS A 76 22.61 16.12 -4.14
N GLU A 77 23.65 16.97 -4.13
CA GLU A 77 24.97 16.67 -4.70
C GLU A 77 25.71 15.59 -3.90
#